data_AF-A0A292EFT9-F1
#
_entry.id   AF-A0A292EFT9-F1
#
_cell.length_a   1.000
_cell.length_b   1.000
_cell.length_c   1.000
_cell.angle_alpha   90.00
_cell.angle_beta   90.00
_cell.angle_gamma   90.00
#
_symmetry.space_group_name_H-M   'P 1'
#
loop_
_entity.id
_entity.type
_entity.pdbx_description
1 polymer ?
#
loop_
_entity_poly.entity_id
_entity_poly.type
_entity_poly.pdbx_seq_one_letter_code
_entity_poly.pdbx_strand_id
1 'polypeptide(L)'
;MISVEDRAQRITESARKIQSPFAVDPTLCLYSPQDNVESLKHPRIAEWLKFIEEEYQPSLPDAERKVLLFLPCTKTKPYPFSSEHQSINQRLLDSGFKPMDRLYLPQELQARIEAPFTTEVLNLSLLTDGKGTIIHRMVISEPMGVVPYEHIAQYKGKPSPACAYDDPGLFENRGNAVSPWREDSTAVRASATRWKWGDEEKRSYVTMHNEMSSTVARVINRIGHNYTDIVSWVAPGLTHRSFVIARDERAANNVASRRKVGNGFMELVGANDGLPQDLRIDCLPTIEQCKDAVVRLAKRLDIDTAHATAIYSRGGANATPLALPELLDVLLERINRA
;
A
#
# COMPACT_ATOMS: atom_id res chain seq x y z
N MET A 1 11.26 -0.93 -20.29
CA MET A 1 10.83 -2.35 -20.19
C MET A 1 11.45 -2.90 -18.90
N ILE A 2 10.73 -3.68 -18.09
CA ILE A 2 11.29 -4.30 -16.88
C ILE A 2 11.92 -5.63 -17.29
N SER A 3 13.13 -5.89 -16.82
CA SER A 3 13.86 -7.11 -17.18
C SER A 3 13.38 -8.26 -16.29
N VAL A 4 12.67 -9.22 -16.88
CA VAL A 4 12.00 -10.31 -16.15
C VAL A 4 12.81 -11.62 -16.19
N GLU A 5 13.79 -11.74 -17.08
CA GLU A 5 14.59 -12.97 -17.21
C GLU A 5 15.98 -12.88 -16.57
N ASP A 6 16.50 -11.66 -16.40
CA ASP A 6 17.80 -11.41 -15.79
C ASP A 6 17.60 -10.83 -14.38
N ARG A 7 17.88 -11.65 -13.37
CA ARG A 7 17.79 -11.25 -11.97
C ARG A 7 18.76 -10.12 -11.62
N ALA A 8 19.98 -10.13 -12.14
CA ALA A 8 21.00 -9.13 -11.82
C ALA A 8 20.63 -7.75 -12.40
N GLN A 9 20.15 -7.74 -13.65
CA GLN A 9 19.63 -6.52 -14.28
C GLN A 9 18.42 -5.97 -13.50
N ARG A 10 17.52 -6.85 -13.06
CA ARG A 10 16.34 -6.45 -12.29
C ARG A 10 16.69 -5.81 -10.95
N ILE A 11 17.72 -6.30 -10.26
CA ILE A 11 18.24 -5.68 -9.02
C ILE A 11 18.75 -4.26 -9.28
N THR A 12 19.42 -4.04 -10.41
CA THR A 12 19.86 -2.70 -10.82
C THR A 12 18.68 -1.78 -11.12
N GLU A 13 17.60 -2.30 -11.72
CA GLU A 13 16.35 -1.57 -11.92
C GLU A 13 15.65 -1.24 -10.59
N SER A 14 15.66 -2.17 -9.64
CA SER A 14 15.12 -1.99 -8.28
C SER A 14 15.82 -0.88 -7.52
N ALA A 15 17.14 -0.78 -7.62
CA ALA A 15 17.93 0.27 -6.97
C ALA A 15 17.45 1.68 -7.33
N ARG A 16 16.91 1.90 -8.54
CA ARG A 16 16.38 3.20 -8.99
C ARG A 16 15.08 3.61 -8.29
N LYS A 17 14.38 2.66 -7.67
CA LYS A 17 13.12 2.89 -6.95
C LYS A 17 13.35 3.34 -5.50
N ILE A 18 14.52 2.99 -4.95
CA ILE A 18 14.92 3.33 -3.59
C ILE A 18 15.67 4.64 -3.62
N GLN A 19 15.17 5.62 -2.87
CA GLN A 19 15.75 6.95 -2.85
C GLN A 19 16.87 7.02 -1.82
N SER A 20 18.01 7.58 -2.24
CA SER A 20 19.11 7.96 -1.34
C SER A 20 18.59 8.77 -0.14
N PRO A 21 19.11 8.61 1.08
CA PRO A 21 20.30 7.82 1.46
C PRO A 21 20.01 6.33 1.66
N PHE A 22 18.78 5.87 1.42
CA PHE A 22 18.47 4.45 1.51
C PHE A 22 19.03 3.69 0.31
N ALA A 23 19.26 2.39 0.51
CA ALA A 23 19.77 1.49 -0.51
C ALA A 23 18.90 0.23 -0.58
N VAL A 24 18.78 -0.32 -1.78
CA VAL A 24 18.13 -1.61 -1.96
C VAL A 24 18.95 -2.70 -1.28
N ASP A 25 18.28 -3.61 -0.58
CA ASP A 25 18.83 -4.85 -0.09
C ASP A 25 18.57 -5.94 -1.15
N PRO A 26 19.61 -6.47 -1.83
CA PRO A 26 19.41 -7.47 -2.87
C PRO A 26 18.73 -8.77 -2.40
N THR A 27 18.73 -9.06 -1.10
CA THR A 27 18.03 -10.22 -0.53
C THR A 27 16.53 -9.95 -0.31
N LEU A 28 16.10 -8.69 -0.37
CA LEU A 28 14.71 -8.23 -0.27
C LEU A 28 14.17 -7.75 -1.63
N CYS A 29 14.74 -8.25 -2.72
CA CYS A 29 14.25 -8.05 -4.08
C CYS A 29 13.33 -9.22 -4.47
N LEU A 30 12.02 -9.03 -4.24
CA LEU A 30 10.97 -10.06 -4.31
C LEU A 30 10.23 -9.91 -5.63
N TYR A 31 10.45 -10.81 -6.57
CA TYR A 31 10.09 -10.59 -7.97
C TYR A 31 8.94 -11.46 -8.47
N SER A 32 8.53 -12.42 -7.66
CA SER A 32 7.44 -13.35 -7.89
C SER A 32 6.66 -13.62 -6.59
N PRO A 33 5.46 -14.21 -6.67
CA PRO A 33 4.75 -14.68 -5.49
C PRO A 33 5.56 -15.68 -4.64
N GLN A 34 6.35 -16.55 -5.27
CA GLN A 34 7.24 -17.48 -4.57
C GLN A 34 8.29 -16.74 -3.73
N ASP A 35 8.99 -15.75 -4.32
CA ASP A 35 9.98 -14.94 -3.59
C ASP A 35 9.34 -14.25 -2.38
N ASN A 36 8.09 -13.80 -2.53
CA ASN A 36 7.31 -13.22 -1.44
C ASN A 36 7.05 -14.20 -0.29
N VAL A 37 6.59 -15.42 -0.59
CA VAL A 37 6.37 -16.46 0.43
C VAL A 37 7.68 -16.82 1.14
N GLU A 38 8.77 -16.97 0.39
CA GLU A 38 10.10 -17.25 0.97
C GLU A 38 10.59 -16.12 1.86
N SER A 39 10.27 -14.87 1.50
CA SER A 39 10.67 -13.69 2.28
C SER A 39 10.10 -13.67 3.69
N LEU A 40 8.98 -14.36 3.98
CA LEU A 40 8.44 -14.49 5.33
C LEU A 40 9.44 -15.13 6.30
N LYS A 41 10.39 -15.93 5.79
CA LYS A 41 11.48 -16.54 6.57
C LYS A 41 12.75 -15.70 6.58
N HIS A 42 12.82 -14.63 5.79
CA HIS A 42 13.99 -13.74 5.76
C HIS A 42 14.14 -13.06 7.13
N PRO A 43 15.34 -13.04 7.76
CA PRO A 43 15.50 -12.57 9.13
C PRO A 43 14.94 -11.16 9.38
N ARG A 44 15.16 -10.23 8.45
CA ARG A 44 14.63 -8.85 8.56
C ARG A 44 13.10 -8.78 8.50
N ILE A 45 12.46 -9.64 7.69
CA ILE A 45 11.00 -9.66 7.54
C ILE A 45 10.38 -10.41 8.71
N ALA A 46 10.92 -11.56 9.10
CA ALA A 46 10.46 -12.30 10.27
C ALA A 46 10.57 -11.45 11.56
N GLU A 47 11.69 -10.74 11.74
CA GLU A 47 11.84 -9.79 12.86
C GLU A 47 10.82 -8.65 12.79
N TRP A 48 10.56 -8.11 11.59
CA TRP A 48 9.55 -7.07 11.39
C TRP A 48 8.14 -7.56 11.72
N LEU A 49 7.74 -8.72 11.20
CA LEU A 49 6.43 -9.33 11.43
C LEU A 49 6.23 -9.61 12.92
N LYS A 50 7.24 -10.16 13.60
CA LYS A 50 7.20 -10.31 15.06
C LYS A 50 6.99 -8.98 15.76
N PHE A 51 7.76 -7.96 15.40
CA PHE A 51 7.62 -6.64 15.99
C PHE A 51 6.22 -6.07 15.80
N ILE A 52 5.69 -6.08 14.57
CA ILE A 52 4.41 -5.42 14.29
C ILE A 52 3.22 -6.21 14.86
N GLU A 53 3.29 -7.54 14.88
CA GLU A 53 2.20 -8.39 15.34
C GLU A 53 2.17 -8.53 16.87
N GLU A 54 3.33 -8.57 17.54
CA GLU A 54 3.40 -8.90 18.96
C GLU A 54 3.77 -7.69 19.85
N GLU A 55 4.60 -6.77 19.35
CA GLU A 55 5.30 -5.81 20.21
C GLU A 55 4.88 -4.36 20.00
N TYR A 56 4.58 -3.96 18.76
CA TYR A 56 4.32 -2.57 18.41
C TYR A 56 3.06 -2.05 19.11
N GLN A 57 3.16 -1.00 19.92
CA GLN A 57 2.00 -0.32 20.50
C GLN A 57 2.03 1.14 20.05
N PRO A 58 0.96 1.66 19.40
CA PRO A 58 0.91 3.05 19.02
C PRO A 58 0.88 3.95 20.26
N SER A 59 1.72 4.99 20.26
CA SER A 59 1.72 6.02 21.30
C SER A 59 0.78 7.16 20.87
N LEU A 60 -0.51 7.02 21.19
CA LEU A 60 -1.53 8.00 20.80
C LEU A 60 -1.86 8.96 21.95
N PRO A 61 -1.87 10.28 21.73
CA PRO A 61 -2.36 11.24 22.72
C PRO A 61 -3.87 11.08 22.93
N ASP A 62 -4.37 11.67 24.01
CA ASP A 62 -5.82 11.81 24.21
C ASP A 62 -6.41 12.73 23.15
N ALA A 63 -7.49 12.27 22.54
CA ALA A 63 -8.22 12.94 21.48
C ALA A 63 -9.64 12.38 21.46
N GLU A 64 -10.60 13.21 21.11
CA GLU A 64 -12.00 12.80 20.94
C GLU A 64 -12.12 11.76 19.83
N ARG A 65 -11.37 11.96 18.75
CA ARG A 65 -11.40 11.09 17.58
C ARG A 65 -10.00 10.67 17.15
N LYS A 66 -9.81 9.36 17.02
CA LYS A 66 -8.51 8.74 16.67
C LYS A 66 -8.70 7.89 15.43
N VAL A 67 -8.24 8.40 14.29
CA VAL A 67 -8.38 7.72 12.98
C VAL A 67 -7.11 6.96 12.65
N LEU A 68 -7.21 5.65 12.44
CA LEU A 68 -6.17 4.87 11.77
C LEU A 68 -6.42 4.90 10.26
N LEU A 69 -5.51 5.52 9.52
CA LEU A 69 -5.54 5.62 8.07
C LEU A 69 -4.50 4.70 7.44
N PHE A 70 -4.95 3.61 6.84
CA PHE A 70 -4.14 2.77 5.98
C PHE A 70 -4.01 3.36 4.58
N LEU A 71 -2.77 3.41 4.09
CA LEU A 71 -2.41 3.82 2.74
C LEU A 71 -1.74 2.64 2.02
N PRO A 72 -1.81 2.54 0.68
CA PRO A 72 -1.13 1.49 -0.06
C PRO A 72 0.37 1.75 -0.12
N CYS A 73 1.17 0.69 -0.26
CA CYS A 73 2.57 0.84 -0.62
C CYS A 73 2.71 1.41 -2.05
N THR A 74 3.86 2.02 -2.31
CA THR A 74 4.18 2.63 -3.60
C THR A 74 5.49 2.12 -4.16
N LYS A 75 5.65 2.21 -5.48
CA LYS A 75 6.89 1.84 -6.18
C LYS A 75 8.10 2.57 -5.60
N THR A 76 7.98 3.88 -5.38
CA THR A 76 9.05 4.71 -4.80
C THR A 76 9.12 4.50 -3.30
N LYS A 77 10.34 4.33 -2.76
CA LYS A 77 10.61 4.17 -1.33
C LYS A 77 11.66 5.17 -0.86
N PRO A 78 11.52 5.76 0.34
CA PRO A 78 10.43 5.58 1.31
C PRO A 78 9.08 6.06 0.76
N TYR A 79 7.98 5.41 1.16
CA TYR A 79 6.65 5.66 0.56
C TYR A 79 6.21 7.14 0.58
N PRO A 80 6.46 7.93 1.64
CA PRO A 80 6.10 9.35 1.68
C PRO A 80 6.78 10.21 0.62
N PHE A 81 7.84 9.70 -0.03
CA PHE A 81 8.50 10.37 -1.14
C PHE A 81 7.89 10.04 -2.51
N SER A 82 6.88 9.16 -2.57
CA SER A 82 6.09 8.96 -3.78
C SER A 82 5.14 10.15 -4.02
N SER A 83 4.88 10.47 -5.29
CA SER A 83 3.92 11.53 -5.65
C SER A 83 2.54 11.28 -5.05
N GLU A 84 2.11 10.02 -4.95
CA GLU A 84 0.84 9.65 -4.35
C GLU A 84 0.76 10.01 -2.86
N HIS A 85 1.75 9.60 -2.06
CA HIS A 85 1.77 9.93 -0.64
C HIS A 85 1.97 11.42 -0.41
N GLN A 86 2.76 12.10 -1.25
CA GLN A 86 2.92 13.55 -1.21
C GLN A 86 1.57 14.25 -1.45
N SER A 87 0.79 13.85 -2.44
CA SER A 87 -0.54 14.40 -2.71
C SER A 87 -1.53 14.15 -1.57
N ILE A 88 -1.55 12.94 -1.00
CA ILE A 88 -2.41 12.60 0.14
C ILE A 88 -2.03 13.46 1.36
N ASN A 89 -0.75 13.49 1.71
CA ASN A 89 -0.26 14.27 2.85
C ASN A 89 -0.50 15.77 2.64
N GLN A 90 -0.25 16.29 1.44
CA GLN A 90 -0.53 17.69 1.11
C GLN A 90 -2.01 18.01 1.27
N ARG A 91 -2.92 17.13 0.84
CA ARG A 91 -4.36 17.36 1.02
C ARG A 91 -4.74 17.47 2.51
N LEU A 92 -4.20 16.60 3.35
CA LEU A 92 -4.43 16.65 4.80
C LEU A 92 -3.90 17.96 5.40
N LEU A 93 -2.71 18.40 4.98
CA LEU A 93 -2.13 19.68 5.41
C LEU A 93 -2.99 20.86 4.97
N ASP A 94 -3.45 20.86 3.71
CA ASP A 94 -4.30 21.91 3.15
C ASP A 94 -5.66 21.98 3.85
N SER A 95 -6.15 20.86 4.40
CA SER A 95 -7.38 20.83 5.20
C SER A 95 -7.20 21.21 6.67
N GLY A 96 -5.98 21.62 7.06
CA GLY A 96 -5.69 22.13 8.39
C GLY A 96 -5.06 21.12 9.36
N PHE A 97 -4.80 19.88 8.94
CA PHE A 97 -4.01 18.97 9.76
C PHE A 97 -2.55 19.42 9.82
N LYS A 98 -1.90 19.20 10.95
CA LYS A 98 -0.48 19.52 11.15
C LYS A 98 0.22 18.38 11.87
N PRO A 99 1.50 18.14 11.60
CA PRO A 99 2.28 17.17 12.35
C PRO A 99 2.37 17.53 13.82
N MET A 100 2.28 16.52 14.69
CA MET A 100 2.38 16.69 16.14
C MET A 100 3.84 16.74 16.63
N ASP A 101 4.76 16.14 15.87
CA ASP A 101 6.18 16.07 16.21
C ASP A 101 7.07 16.38 15.00
N ARG A 102 8.36 16.60 15.29
CA ARG A 102 9.40 16.82 14.28
C ARG A 102 10.08 15.52 13.86
N LEU A 103 9.29 14.56 13.39
CA LEU A 103 9.81 13.30 12.85
C LEU A 103 9.76 13.34 11.32
N TYR A 104 10.91 13.52 10.66
CA TYR A 104 10.99 13.64 9.21
C TYR A 104 11.88 12.54 8.61
N LEU A 105 11.67 12.27 7.33
CA LEU A 105 12.65 11.57 6.51
C LEU A 105 13.99 12.34 6.44
N PRO A 106 15.11 11.68 6.09
CA PRO A 106 16.42 12.31 5.97
C PRO A 106 16.45 13.64 5.21
N GLN A 107 17.34 14.56 5.60
CA GLN A 107 17.41 15.91 5.05
C GLN A 107 17.68 15.92 3.54
N GLU A 108 18.40 14.93 3.02
CA GLU A 108 18.68 14.74 1.60
C GLU A 108 17.42 14.46 0.78
N LEU A 109 16.38 13.86 1.38
CA LEU A 109 15.07 13.72 0.76
C LEU A 109 14.29 15.04 0.83
N GLN A 110 14.32 15.71 1.98
CA GLN A 110 13.66 17.00 2.16
C GLN A 110 14.16 18.06 1.15
N ALA A 111 15.46 18.11 0.90
CA ALA A 111 16.08 19.03 -0.05
C ALA A 111 15.69 18.80 -1.51
N ARG A 112 15.08 17.64 -1.84
CA ARG A 112 14.60 17.29 -3.18
C ARG A 112 13.08 17.44 -3.33
N ILE A 113 12.41 17.99 -2.34
CA ILE A 113 10.99 18.32 -2.48
C ILE A 113 10.84 19.49 -3.46
N GLU A 114 10.04 19.24 -4.49
CA GLU A 114 9.73 20.21 -5.53
C GLU A 114 8.35 20.85 -5.28
N ALA A 115 8.17 22.08 -5.75
CA ALA A 115 6.87 22.73 -5.74
C ALA A 115 5.83 21.89 -6.52
N PRO A 116 4.56 21.85 -6.07
CA PRO A 116 3.97 22.70 -5.02
C PRO A 116 4.12 22.15 -3.60
N PHE A 117 4.81 21.03 -3.38
CA PHE A 117 4.88 20.41 -2.06
C PHE A 117 5.82 21.16 -1.12
N THR A 118 5.55 21.06 0.18
CA THR A 118 6.46 21.51 1.25
C THR A 118 7.09 20.31 1.96
N THR A 119 8.16 20.52 2.73
CA THR A 119 8.82 19.44 3.48
C THR A 119 7.91 18.72 4.47
N GLU A 120 6.80 19.33 4.88
CA GLU A 120 5.82 18.73 5.79
C GLU A 120 5.18 17.46 5.23
N VAL A 121 5.11 17.28 3.91
CA VAL A 121 4.60 16.04 3.31
C VAL A 121 5.47 14.82 3.62
N LEU A 122 6.71 15.03 4.07
CA LEU A 122 7.65 13.99 4.49
C LEU A 122 7.69 13.76 6.00
N ASN A 123 6.82 14.44 6.77
CA ASN A 123 6.71 14.21 8.21
C ASN A 123 6.00 12.86 8.48
N LEU A 124 6.58 12.08 9.38
CA LEU A 124 6.17 10.71 9.74
C LEU A 124 5.39 10.63 11.06
N SER A 125 5.22 11.74 11.78
CA SER A 125 4.48 11.76 13.04
C SER A 125 2.96 11.69 12.83
N LEU A 126 2.22 11.58 13.93
CA LEU A 126 0.78 11.76 13.96
C LEU A 126 0.40 13.15 13.44
N LEU A 127 -0.79 13.24 12.83
CA LEU A 127 -1.35 14.53 12.41
C LEU A 127 -2.52 14.91 13.31
N THR A 128 -2.70 16.19 13.60
CA THR A 128 -3.86 16.72 14.33
C THR A 128 -4.48 17.92 13.62
N ASP A 129 -5.80 18.06 13.70
CA ASP A 129 -6.53 19.26 13.25
C ASP A 129 -6.59 20.36 14.32
N GLY A 130 -6.08 20.09 15.54
CA GLY A 130 -6.17 20.99 16.70
C GLY A 130 -7.59 21.14 17.27
N LYS A 131 -8.56 20.36 16.80
CA LYS A 131 -9.98 20.41 17.18
C LYS A 131 -10.48 19.11 17.83
N GLY A 132 -9.59 18.16 18.06
CA GLY A 132 -9.91 16.89 18.72
C GLY A 132 -9.75 15.65 17.84
N THR A 133 -9.36 15.80 16.57
CA THR A 133 -9.06 14.68 15.68
C THR A 133 -7.56 14.46 15.57
N ILE A 134 -7.14 13.19 15.69
CA ILE A 134 -5.80 12.75 15.30
C ILE A 134 -5.86 11.71 14.19
N ILE A 135 -4.90 11.76 13.28
CA ILE A 135 -4.69 10.77 12.23
C ILE A 135 -3.37 10.06 12.49
N HIS A 136 -3.47 8.75 12.68
CA HIS A 136 -2.35 7.84 12.67
C HIS A 136 -2.28 7.12 11.32
N ARG A 137 -1.14 7.19 10.64
CA ARG A 137 -0.98 6.65 9.29
C ARG A 137 -0.18 5.36 9.31
N MET A 138 -0.66 4.36 8.59
CA MET A 138 0.06 3.10 8.33
C MET A 138 0.03 2.76 6.85
N VAL A 139 1.03 2.03 6.36
CA VAL A 139 1.09 1.55 4.99
C VAL A 139 0.83 0.05 4.96
N ILE A 140 -0.15 -0.42 4.19
CA ILE A 140 -0.30 -1.85 3.89
C ILE A 140 0.75 -2.20 2.83
N SER A 141 1.61 -3.18 3.11
CA SER A 141 2.75 -3.48 2.24
C SER A 141 3.22 -4.92 2.37
N GLU A 142 3.38 -5.61 1.25
CA GLU A 142 4.03 -6.91 1.19
C GLU A 142 5.57 -6.76 1.27
N PRO A 143 6.29 -7.63 2.01
CA PRO A 143 5.81 -8.72 2.86
C PRO A 143 5.62 -8.31 4.34
N MET A 144 5.57 -7.01 4.62
CA MET A 144 5.60 -6.46 5.99
C MET A 144 4.23 -6.46 6.68
N GLY A 145 3.15 -6.73 5.95
CA GLY A 145 1.77 -6.61 6.40
C GLY A 145 1.36 -5.15 6.54
N VAL A 146 1.84 -4.48 7.60
CA VAL A 146 1.63 -3.05 7.84
C VAL A 146 2.92 -2.34 8.27
N VAL A 147 3.03 -1.06 7.92
CA VAL A 147 4.17 -0.19 8.25
C VAL A 147 3.68 1.12 8.84
N PRO A 148 3.75 1.32 10.17
CA PRO A 148 3.49 2.60 10.80
C PRO A 148 4.42 3.69 10.27
N TYR A 149 3.88 4.89 10.06
CA TYR A 149 4.63 5.98 9.44
C TYR A 149 5.90 6.31 10.21
N GLU A 150 5.81 6.37 11.53
CA GLU A 150 6.92 6.62 12.45
C GLU A 150 8.03 5.56 12.37
N HIS A 151 7.73 4.40 11.77
CA HIS A 151 8.67 3.29 11.56
C HIS A 151 9.04 3.04 10.09
N ILE A 152 8.69 3.95 9.18
CA ILE A 152 9.05 3.84 7.76
C ILE A 152 10.56 3.84 7.57
N ALA A 153 11.29 4.73 8.25
CA ALA A 153 12.75 4.82 8.10
C ALA A 153 13.49 3.86 9.04
N GLN A 154 13.06 3.76 10.30
CA GLN A 154 13.74 3.01 11.36
C GLN A 154 12.75 2.43 12.38
N TYR A 155 13.09 1.29 12.96
CA TYR A 155 12.36 0.67 14.07
C TYR A 155 13.37 0.05 15.04
N LYS A 156 13.18 0.21 16.35
CA LYS A 156 14.10 -0.29 17.39
C LYS A 156 15.58 0.07 17.15
N GLY A 157 15.85 1.28 16.65
CA GLY A 157 17.21 1.73 16.30
C GLY A 157 17.84 1.04 15.08
N LYS A 158 17.07 0.25 14.31
CA LYS A 158 17.51 -0.43 13.10
C LYS A 158 16.85 0.16 11.85
N PRO A 159 17.48 0.10 10.67
CA PRO A 159 16.84 0.47 9.41
C PRO A 159 15.63 -0.41 9.08
N SER A 160 14.50 0.22 8.78
CA SER A 160 13.28 -0.47 8.39
C SER A 160 13.44 -1.22 7.06
N PRO A 161 12.91 -2.45 6.92
CA PRO A 161 12.88 -3.14 5.62
C PRO A 161 12.06 -2.38 4.56
N ALA A 162 11.12 -1.52 4.98
CA ALA A 162 10.27 -0.72 4.09
C ALA A 162 11.06 0.23 3.17
N CYS A 163 12.26 0.63 3.57
CA CYS A 163 13.14 1.48 2.75
C CYS A 163 14.15 0.70 1.90
N ALA A 164 14.20 -0.63 1.99
CA ALA A 164 15.26 -1.43 1.38
C ALA A 164 14.76 -2.53 0.43
N TYR A 165 13.48 -2.89 0.46
CA TYR A 165 12.94 -3.95 -0.40
C TYR A 165 12.50 -3.42 -1.77
N ASP A 166 12.43 -4.30 -2.78
CA ASP A 166 11.65 -4.08 -3.99
C ASP A 166 10.69 -5.24 -4.21
N ASP A 167 9.45 -4.90 -4.50
CA ASP A 167 8.41 -5.82 -4.88
C ASP A 167 7.59 -5.12 -5.98
N PRO A 168 7.52 -5.65 -7.22
CA PRO A 168 6.69 -5.08 -8.27
C PRO A 168 5.18 -5.21 -8.00
N GLY A 169 4.83 -5.86 -6.89
CA GLY A 169 3.51 -6.17 -6.40
C GLY A 169 3.00 -7.48 -7.00
N LEU A 170 2.06 -8.09 -6.27
CA LEU A 170 1.40 -9.34 -6.65
C LEU A 170 0.35 -9.12 -7.75
N PHE A 171 0.78 -8.68 -8.94
CA PHE A 171 -0.09 -8.34 -10.07
C PHE A 171 0.14 -9.24 -11.28
N GLU A 172 -0.67 -10.29 -11.44
CA GLU A 172 -0.64 -11.17 -12.62
C GLU A 172 -0.79 -10.38 -13.94
N ASN A 173 -1.72 -9.42 -13.97
CA ASN A 173 -2.06 -8.70 -15.20
C ASN A 173 -0.92 -7.84 -15.75
N ARG A 174 0.03 -7.41 -14.90
CA ARG A 174 1.21 -6.64 -15.32
C ARG A 174 2.25 -7.52 -16.00
N GLY A 175 2.20 -8.83 -15.78
CA GLY A 175 3.06 -9.82 -16.44
C GLY A 175 4.55 -9.72 -16.11
N ASN A 176 4.91 -8.99 -15.05
CA ASN A 176 6.28 -8.78 -14.60
C ASN A 176 6.55 -9.36 -13.19
N ALA A 177 5.51 -9.74 -12.45
CA ALA A 177 5.63 -10.40 -11.14
C ALA A 177 5.89 -11.91 -11.29
N VAL A 178 6.95 -12.27 -12.01
CA VAL A 178 7.41 -13.65 -12.22
C VAL A 178 8.92 -13.71 -12.15
N SER A 179 9.45 -14.90 -11.88
CA SER A 179 10.88 -15.18 -11.74
C SER A 179 11.23 -16.45 -12.54
N PRO A 180 11.21 -16.40 -13.89
CA PRO A 180 11.40 -17.56 -14.77
C PRO A 180 12.79 -18.20 -14.66
N TRP A 181 13.74 -17.54 -14.02
CA TRP A 181 15.05 -18.11 -13.68
C TRP A 181 15.00 -19.12 -12.52
N ARG A 182 13.88 -19.20 -11.78
CA ARG A 182 13.71 -20.16 -10.68
C ARG A 182 13.33 -21.53 -11.23
N GLU A 183 13.86 -22.58 -10.60
CA GLU A 183 13.56 -23.97 -10.96
C GLU A 183 12.08 -24.34 -10.74
N ASP A 184 11.44 -23.72 -9.75
CA ASP A 184 10.03 -23.93 -9.40
C ASP A 184 9.05 -22.98 -10.12
N SER A 185 9.54 -22.15 -11.06
CA SER A 185 8.65 -21.27 -11.80
C SER A 185 7.83 -22.05 -12.81
N THR A 186 6.52 -21.85 -12.75
CA THR A 186 5.57 -22.41 -13.73
C THR A 186 4.99 -21.35 -14.66
N ALA A 187 5.50 -20.12 -14.58
CA ALA A 187 5.05 -19.01 -15.39
C ALA A 187 5.32 -19.26 -16.87
N VAL A 188 4.35 -18.91 -17.71
CA VAL A 188 4.47 -19.07 -19.16
C VAL A 188 4.57 -17.72 -19.84
N ARG A 189 5.50 -17.60 -20.77
CA ARG A 189 5.63 -16.43 -21.62
C ARG A 189 4.42 -16.35 -22.56
N ALA A 190 3.64 -15.28 -22.45
CA ALA A 190 2.46 -15.05 -23.29
C ALA A 190 2.78 -14.15 -24.51
N SER A 191 3.78 -13.27 -24.39
CA SER A 191 4.33 -12.48 -25.50
C SER A 191 5.78 -12.08 -25.19
N ALA A 192 6.44 -11.35 -26.08
CA ALA A 192 7.81 -10.87 -25.85
C ALA A 192 7.99 -10.05 -24.56
N THR A 193 6.92 -9.43 -24.06
CA THR A 193 6.96 -8.50 -22.91
C THR A 193 6.00 -8.88 -21.78
N ARG A 194 5.27 -10.00 -21.89
CA ARG A 194 4.23 -10.38 -20.94
C ARG A 194 4.31 -11.84 -20.56
N TRP A 195 4.30 -12.10 -19.26
CA TRP A 195 4.18 -13.43 -18.67
C TRP A 195 2.78 -13.63 -18.06
N LYS A 196 2.36 -14.89 -17.96
CA LYS A 196 1.18 -15.32 -17.21
C LYS A 196 1.62 -16.25 -16.09
N TRP A 197 0.96 -16.16 -14.95
CA TRP A 197 1.22 -17.03 -13.82
C TRP A 197 0.81 -18.47 -14.13
N GLY A 198 1.70 -19.41 -13.80
CA GLY A 198 1.37 -20.82 -13.75
C GLY A 198 0.72 -21.18 -12.42
N ASP A 199 0.66 -22.46 -12.11
CA ASP A 199 0.04 -22.95 -10.89
C ASP A 199 0.85 -22.60 -9.64
N GLU A 200 2.18 -22.59 -9.71
CA GLU A 200 3.02 -22.28 -8.56
C GLU A 200 2.98 -20.79 -8.19
N GLU A 201 3.03 -19.89 -9.18
CA GLU A 201 2.85 -18.46 -8.93
C GLU A 201 1.46 -18.18 -8.33
N LYS A 202 0.40 -18.85 -8.80
CA LYS A 202 -0.95 -18.68 -8.25
C LYS A 202 -1.09 -19.25 -6.85
N ARG A 203 -0.49 -20.41 -6.57
CA ARG A 203 -0.47 -21.02 -5.24
C ARG A 203 0.23 -20.11 -4.24
N SER A 204 1.45 -19.70 -4.56
CA SER A 204 2.26 -18.81 -3.73
C SER A 204 1.61 -17.43 -3.59
N TYR A 205 0.90 -16.93 -4.60
CA TYR A 205 0.09 -15.72 -4.49
C TYR A 205 -1.00 -15.86 -3.43
N VAL A 206 -1.77 -16.95 -3.43
CA VAL A 206 -2.83 -17.14 -2.43
C VAL A 206 -2.24 -17.28 -1.02
N THR A 207 -1.15 -18.03 -0.88
CA THR A 207 -0.42 -18.17 0.39
C THR A 207 0.00 -16.79 0.92
N MET A 208 0.73 -16.02 0.12
CA MET A 208 1.20 -14.70 0.51
C MET A 208 0.05 -13.74 0.81
N HIS A 209 -0.97 -13.73 -0.05
CA HIS A 209 -2.13 -12.87 0.12
C HIS A 209 -2.84 -13.11 1.45
N ASN A 210 -3.08 -14.39 1.78
CA ASN A 210 -3.77 -14.75 3.01
C ASN A 210 -2.89 -14.50 4.24
N GLU A 211 -1.56 -14.63 4.13
CA GLU A 211 -0.65 -14.23 5.20
C GLU A 211 -0.73 -12.73 5.46
N MET A 212 -0.63 -11.89 4.43
CA MET A 212 -0.73 -10.43 4.58
C MET A 212 -2.06 -10.00 5.19
N SER A 213 -3.16 -10.61 4.72
CA SER A 213 -4.51 -10.34 5.26
C SER A 213 -4.61 -10.74 6.74
N SER A 214 -4.00 -11.87 7.10
CA SER A 214 -3.97 -12.36 8.48
C SER A 214 -3.10 -11.47 9.37
N THR A 215 -1.93 -11.03 8.91
CA THR A 215 -1.08 -10.06 9.63
C THR A 215 -1.84 -8.76 9.90
N VAL A 216 -2.51 -8.18 8.88
CA VAL A 216 -3.34 -6.97 9.06
C VAL A 216 -4.41 -7.20 10.13
N ALA A 217 -5.14 -8.32 10.06
CA ALA A 217 -6.17 -8.67 11.04
C ALA A 217 -5.59 -8.86 12.45
N ARG A 218 -4.44 -9.54 12.60
CA ARG A 218 -3.78 -9.73 13.90
C ARG A 218 -3.37 -8.41 14.53
N VAL A 219 -2.79 -7.51 13.75
CA VAL A 219 -2.43 -6.16 14.21
C VAL A 219 -3.68 -5.41 14.65
N ILE A 220 -4.72 -5.35 13.81
CA ILE A 220 -5.94 -4.61 14.14
C ILE A 220 -6.70 -5.21 15.33
N ASN A 221 -6.79 -6.53 15.47
CA ASN A 221 -7.37 -7.13 16.68
C ASN A 221 -6.65 -6.68 17.95
N ARG A 222 -5.33 -6.46 17.87
CA ARG A 222 -4.52 -6.04 19.02
C ARG A 222 -4.64 -4.57 19.32
N ILE A 223 -4.52 -3.69 18.32
CA ILE A 223 -4.41 -2.24 18.54
C ILE A 223 -5.67 -1.45 18.14
N GLY A 224 -6.62 -2.08 17.45
CA GLY A 224 -7.79 -1.45 16.83
C GLY A 224 -8.67 -0.69 17.83
N HIS A 225 -8.78 -1.20 19.05
CA HIS A 225 -9.52 -0.56 20.15
C HIS A 225 -8.98 0.83 20.57
N ASN A 226 -7.78 1.21 20.12
CA ASN A 226 -7.22 2.55 20.36
C ASN A 226 -7.76 3.59 19.37
N TYR A 227 -8.55 3.18 18.37
CA TYR A 227 -9.06 4.02 17.30
C TYR A 227 -10.58 4.07 17.34
N THR A 228 -11.12 5.24 17.04
CA THR A 228 -12.57 5.42 16.80
C THR A 228 -12.95 4.99 15.38
N ASP A 229 -12.01 5.11 14.44
CA ASP A 229 -12.22 4.78 13.03
C ASP A 229 -10.97 4.10 12.47
N ILE A 230 -11.19 3.06 11.65
CA ILE A 230 -10.13 2.38 10.92
C ILE A 230 -10.49 2.41 9.44
N VAL A 231 -9.72 3.15 8.64
CA VAL A 231 -10.01 3.42 7.24
C VAL A 231 -8.84 2.95 6.38
N SER A 232 -9.13 2.26 5.28
CA SER A 232 -8.14 1.93 4.25
C SER A 232 -8.42 2.70 2.96
N TRP A 233 -7.49 3.56 2.59
CA TRP A 233 -7.55 4.38 1.38
C TRP A 233 -6.88 3.67 0.20
N VAL A 234 -7.54 2.66 -0.34
CA VAL A 234 -7.03 1.78 -1.40
C VAL A 234 -8.07 1.63 -2.51
N ALA A 235 -7.80 2.15 -3.71
CA ALA A 235 -8.78 2.16 -4.80
C ALA A 235 -9.19 0.75 -5.28
N PRO A 236 -10.42 0.58 -5.80
CA PRO A 236 -10.82 -0.64 -6.50
C PRO A 236 -9.80 -1.03 -7.58
N GLY A 237 -9.44 -2.32 -7.63
CA GLY A 237 -8.44 -2.86 -8.55
C GLY A 237 -7.00 -2.87 -8.03
N LEU A 238 -6.71 -2.25 -6.89
CA LEU A 238 -5.41 -2.41 -6.21
C LEU A 238 -5.41 -3.67 -5.34
N THR A 239 -4.32 -4.45 -5.37
CA THR A 239 -4.18 -5.68 -4.56
C THR A 239 -4.33 -5.41 -3.06
N HIS A 240 -3.87 -4.25 -2.57
CA HIS A 240 -4.07 -3.86 -1.17
C HIS A 240 -5.54 -3.94 -0.70
N ARG A 241 -6.51 -3.60 -1.57
CA ARG A 241 -7.94 -3.72 -1.25
C ARG A 241 -8.33 -5.17 -0.99
N SER A 242 -7.77 -6.13 -1.72
CA SER A 242 -8.12 -7.55 -1.55
C SER A 242 -7.60 -8.15 -0.25
N PHE A 243 -6.56 -7.54 0.36
CA PHE A 243 -6.10 -7.92 1.71
C PHE A 243 -7.02 -7.46 2.82
N VAL A 244 -7.85 -6.45 2.57
CA VAL A 244 -8.70 -5.83 3.60
C VAL A 244 -10.10 -6.42 3.57
N ILE A 245 -10.76 -6.36 2.41
CA ILE A 245 -12.20 -6.62 2.31
C ILE A 245 -12.57 -8.08 2.59
N ALA A 246 -13.69 -8.28 3.28
CA ALA A 246 -14.25 -9.58 3.61
C ALA A 246 -14.88 -10.25 2.39
N ARG A 247 -15.17 -11.54 2.51
CA ARG A 247 -15.76 -12.38 1.46
C ARG A 247 -17.08 -11.83 0.93
N ASP A 248 -17.94 -11.31 1.81
CA ASP A 248 -19.24 -10.70 1.48
C ASP A 248 -19.12 -9.38 0.72
N GLU A 249 -17.97 -8.70 0.83
CA GLU A 249 -17.70 -7.42 0.16
C GLU A 249 -17.06 -7.59 -1.24
N ARG A 250 -16.45 -8.75 -1.52
CA ARG A 250 -15.62 -8.96 -2.72
C ARG A 250 -16.35 -8.75 -4.04
N ALA A 251 -17.57 -9.27 -4.17
CA ALA A 251 -18.36 -9.15 -5.39
C ALA A 251 -18.68 -7.68 -5.70
N ALA A 252 -19.10 -6.90 -4.70
CA ALA A 252 -19.38 -5.48 -4.83
C ALA A 252 -18.13 -4.64 -5.19
N ASN A 253 -16.94 -5.17 -4.92
CA ASN A 253 -15.66 -4.51 -5.20
C ASN A 253 -14.95 -5.03 -6.46
N ASN A 254 -15.57 -5.94 -7.23
CA ASN A 254 -14.95 -6.64 -8.36
C ASN A 254 -13.63 -7.35 -8.01
N VAL A 255 -13.56 -7.92 -6.81
CA VAL A 255 -12.38 -8.65 -6.32
C VAL A 255 -12.68 -10.15 -6.35
N ALA A 256 -11.72 -10.95 -6.81
CA ALA A 256 -11.86 -12.41 -6.80
C ALA A 256 -11.87 -12.96 -5.36
N SER A 257 -12.75 -13.94 -5.10
CA SER A 257 -12.79 -14.68 -3.83
C SER A 257 -11.87 -15.91 -3.81
N ARG A 258 -11.43 -16.38 -4.97
CA ARG A 258 -10.60 -17.57 -5.10
C ARG A 258 -9.75 -17.55 -6.36
N ARG A 259 -8.68 -18.34 -6.39
CA ARG A 259 -7.83 -18.58 -7.57
C ARG A 259 -7.89 -20.03 -7.97
N LYS A 260 -7.93 -20.28 -9.29
CA LYS A 260 -7.79 -21.63 -9.84
C LYS A 260 -6.32 -22.02 -9.81
N VAL A 261 -6.02 -23.18 -9.21
CA VAL A 261 -4.66 -23.75 -9.11
C VAL A 261 -4.76 -25.23 -9.47
N GLY A 262 -4.14 -25.62 -10.59
CA GLY A 262 -4.31 -26.94 -11.18
C GLY A 262 -5.79 -27.24 -11.46
N ASN A 263 -6.26 -28.36 -10.92
CA ASN A 263 -7.65 -28.80 -11.07
C ASN A 263 -8.59 -28.27 -9.96
N GLY A 264 -8.07 -27.50 -9.00
CA GLY A 264 -8.83 -27.01 -7.84
C GLY A 264 -8.90 -25.49 -7.74
N PHE A 265 -9.47 -25.02 -6.63
CA PHE A 265 -9.50 -23.61 -6.25
C PHE A 265 -8.93 -23.42 -4.85
N MET A 266 -8.24 -22.30 -4.64
CA MET A 266 -7.77 -21.85 -3.33
C MET A 266 -8.43 -20.51 -3.00
N GLU A 267 -8.95 -20.38 -1.79
CA GLU A 267 -9.71 -19.21 -1.34
C GLU A 267 -8.79 -18.04 -0.97
N LEU A 268 -9.24 -16.82 -1.27
CA LEU A 268 -8.65 -15.57 -0.85
C LEU A 268 -9.44 -15.02 0.33
N VAL A 269 -8.75 -14.79 1.43
CA VAL A 269 -9.30 -14.26 2.69
C VAL A 269 -8.80 -12.83 2.88
N GLY A 270 -9.68 -11.92 3.29
CA GLY A 270 -9.30 -10.55 3.67
C GLY A 270 -9.26 -10.37 5.19
N ALA A 271 -8.64 -9.29 5.67
CA ALA A 271 -8.52 -8.99 7.08
C ALA A 271 -9.89 -8.91 7.76
N ASN A 272 -10.88 -8.27 7.12
CA ASN A 272 -12.24 -8.15 7.63
C ASN A 272 -12.98 -9.49 7.80
N ASP A 273 -12.51 -10.58 7.19
CA ASP A 273 -13.05 -11.93 7.46
C ASP A 273 -12.68 -12.43 8.87
N GLY A 274 -11.56 -11.96 9.42
CA GLY A 274 -11.02 -12.36 10.73
C GLY A 274 -11.18 -11.31 11.83
N LEU A 275 -11.83 -10.18 11.53
CA LEU A 275 -12.04 -9.09 12.48
C LEU A 275 -13.47 -9.09 13.06
N PRO A 276 -13.63 -8.77 14.35
CA PRO A 276 -14.90 -8.38 14.93
C PRO A 276 -15.56 -7.23 14.15
N GLN A 277 -16.90 -7.16 14.20
CA GLN A 277 -17.65 -6.17 13.42
C GLN A 277 -17.27 -4.72 13.76
N ASP A 278 -16.99 -4.43 15.03
CA ASP A 278 -16.59 -3.12 15.56
C ASP A 278 -15.15 -2.73 15.21
N LEU A 279 -14.32 -3.69 14.76
CA LEU A 279 -12.94 -3.45 14.32
C LEU A 279 -12.77 -3.57 12.80
N ARG A 280 -13.87 -3.74 12.04
CA ARG A 280 -13.80 -3.82 10.58
C ARG A 280 -13.19 -2.54 10.00
N ILE A 281 -12.36 -2.74 8.99
CA ILE A 281 -11.66 -1.68 8.28
C ILE A 281 -12.56 -1.18 7.14
N ASP A 282 -12.90 0.11 7.17
CA ASP A 282 -13.66 0.76 6.10
C ASP A 282 -12.77 0.96 4.86
N CYS A 283 -13.09 0.27 3.77
CA CYS A 283 -12.26 0.30 2.56
C CYS A 283 -12.77 1.32 1.52
N LEU A 284 -12.08 2.45 1.40
CA LEU A 284 -12.40 3.58 0.52
C LEU A 284 -11.32 3.82 -0.54
N PRO A 285 -11.62 4.54 -1.64
CA PRO A 285 -12.95 4.95 -2.10
C PRO A 285 -13.79 3.75 -2.61
N THR A 286 -15.11 3.87 -2.61
CA THR A 286 -16.01 2.89 -3.24
C THR A 286 -15.99 3.00 -4.77
N ILE A 287 -16.51 1.99 -5.48
CA ILE A 287 -16.64 2.03 -6.95
C ILE A 287 -17.46 3.25 -7.40
N GLU A 288 -18.52 3.60 -6.68
CA GLU A 288 -19.37 4.75 -7.00
C GLU A 288 -18.62 6.06 -6.82
N GLN A 289 -17.91 6.23 -5.71
CA GLN A 289 -17.05 7.39 -5.48
C GLN A 289 -15.96 7.52 -6.55
N CYS A 290 -15.42 6.40 -7.06
CA CYS A 290 -14.50 6.40 -8.20
C CYS A 290 -15.17 6.88 -9.49
N LYS A 291 -16.40 6.43 -9.79
CA LYS A 291 -17.16 6.89 -10.97
C LYS A 291 -17.47 8.38 -10.87
N ASP A 292 -17.90 8.84 -9.71
CA ASP A 292 -18.19 10.26 -9.46
C ASP A 292 -16.92 11.12 -9.58
N ALA A 293 -15.77 10.62 -9.11
CA ALA A 293 -14.49 11.28 -9.29
C ALA A 293 -14.10 11.42 -10.77
N VAL A 294 -14.37 10.42 -11.61
CA VAL A 294 -14.16 10.52 -13.06
C VAL A 294 -15.04 11.61 -13.68
N VAL A 295 -16.31 11.73 -13.26
CA VAL A 295 -17.21 12.78 -13.75
C VAL A 295 -16.73 14.17 -13.32
N ARG A 296 -16.30 14.33 -12.07
CA ARG A 296 -15.73 15.60 -11.58
C ARG A 296 -14.41 15.96 -12.27
N LEU A 297 -13.56 14.97 -12.54
CA LEU A 297 -12.33 15.12 -13.30
C LEU A 297 -12.62 15.59 -14.74
N ALA A 298 -13.57 14.96 -15.42
CA ALA A 298 -14.03 15.35 -16.75
C ALA A 298 -14.46 16.81 -16.79
N LYS A 299 -15.27 17.23 -15.80
CA LYS A 299 -15.72 18.62 -15.65
C LYS A 299 -14.57 19.59 -15.38
N ARG A 300 -13.63 19.26 -14.49
CA ARG A 300 -12.50 20.14 -14.14
C ARG A 300 -11.55 20.35 -15.33
N LEU A 301 -11.36 19.32 -16.14
CA LEU A 301 -10.46 19.35 -17.30
C LEU A 301 -11.15 19.80 -18.59
N ASP A 302 -12.47 20.00 -18.57
CA ASP A 302 -13.28 20.33 -19.75
C ASP A 302 -13.12 19.31 -20.90
N ILE A 303 -13.24 18.02 -20.55
CA ILE A 303 -13.14 16.88 -21.48
C ILE A 303 -14.29 15.91 -21.27
N ASP A 304 -14.48 14.98 -22.21
CA ASP A 304 -15.45 13.90 -22.02
C ASP A 304 -14.99 12.86 -20.97
N THR A 305 -15.95 12.06 -20.51
CA THR A 305 -15.74 11.05 -19.47
C THR A 305 -14.85 9.89 -19.91
N ALA A 306 -14.76 9.59 -21.21
CA ALA A 306 -13.89 8.53 -21.72
C ALA A 306 -12.41 8.94 -21.63
N HIS A 307 -12.09 10.16 -22.05
CA HIS A 307 -10.76 10.75 -21.88
C HIS A 307 -10.40 10.92 -20.40
N ALA A 308 -11.33 11.38 -19.58
CA ALA A 308 -11.13 11.49 -18.13
C ALA A 308 -10.85 10.12 -17.49
N THR A 309 -11.53 9.05 -17.92
CA THR A 309 -11.27 7.68 -17.44
C THR A 309 -9.83 7.25 -17.72
N ALA A 310 -9.30 7.55 -18.91
CA ALA A 310 -7.92 7.22 -19.26
C ALA A 310 -6.88 8.01 -18.44
N ILE A 311 -7.19 9.27 -18.07
CA ILE A 311 -6.36 10.06 -17.15
C ILE A 311 -6.45 9.48 -15.74
N TYR A 312 -7.68 9.18 -15.28
CA TYR A 312 -7.96 8.59 -13.97
C TYR A 312 -7.18 7.30 -13.76
N SER A 313 -7.22 6.35 -14.72
CA SER A 313 -6.48 5.09 -14.63
C SER A 313 -4.95 5.26 -14.51
N ARG A 314 -4.42 6.43 -14.85
CA ARG A 314 -2.99 6.80 -14.73
C ARG A 314 -2.70 7.73 -13.54
N GLY A 315 -3.71 8.02 -12.72
CA GLY A 315 -3.68 8.89 -11.54
C GLY A 315 -3.33 10.36 -11.76
N GLY A 316 -3.01 10.75 -13.00
CA GLY A 316 -2.28 11.99 -13.27
C GLY A 316 -0.82 11.90 -12.81
N ALA A 317 0.13 12.42 -13.59
CA ALA A 317 1.55 12.51 -13.22
C ALA A 317 2.20 11.20 -12.68
N ASN A 318 1.80 10.03 -13.21
CA ASN A 318 2.29 8.69 -12.84
C ASN A 318 1.97 8.23 -11.39
N ALA A 319 0.96 8.81 -10.73
CA ALA A 319 0.41 8.30 -9.47
C ALA A 319 -0.72 7.27 -9.72
N THR A 320 -1.29 6.66 -8.67
CA THR A 320 -2.59 6.00 -8.80
C THR A 320 -3.73 7.03 -8.68
N PRO A 321 -4.99 6.69 -9.00
CA PRO A 321 -6.11 7.61 -8.88
C PRO A 321 -6.29 8.19 -7.46
N LEU A 322 -5.73 7.57 -6.43
CA LEU A 322 -5.80 8.00 -5.03
C LEU A 322 -5.16 9.37 -4.78
N ALA A 323 -4.29 9.83 -5.68
CA ALA A 323 -3.65 11.14 -5.62
C ALA A 323 -4.49 12.26 -6.28
N LEU A 324 -5.59 11.91 -6.95
CA LEU A 324 -6.41 12.91 -7.65
C LEU A 324 -7.20 13.76 -6.65
N PRO A 325 -7.27 15.09 -6.86
CA PRO A 325 -8.04 15.99 -6.00
C PRO A 325 -9.46 15.51 -5.75
N GLU A 326 -10.10 14.95 -6.79
CA GLU A 326 -11.45 14.44 -6.69
C GLU A 326 -11.56 13.32 -5.63
N LEU A 327 -10.70 12.31 -5.67
CA LEU A 327 -10.76 11.26 -4.65
C LEU A 327 -10.28 11.77 -3.29
N LEU A 328 -9.30 12.66 -3.25
CA LEU A 328 -8.81 13.23 -2.01
C LEU A 328 -9.90 14.01 -1.24
N ASP A 329 -10.87 14.63 -1.94
CA ASP A 329 -12.06 15.22 -1.29
C ASP A 329 -12.90 14.18 -0.56
N VAL A 330 -13.06 12.98 -1.14
CA VAL A 330 -13.81 11.87 -0.53
C VAL A 330 -13.12 11.39 0.75
N LEU A 331 -11.78 11.29 0.71
CA LEU A 331 -11.00 10.95 1.90
C LEU A 331 -11.21 11.99 3.01
N LEU A 332 -11.11 13.28 2.68
CA LEU A 332 -11.34 14.36 3.64
C LEU A 332 -12.76 14.35 4.19
N GLU A 333 -13.77 14.08 3.36
CA GLU A 333 -15.15 13.96 3.84
C GLU A 333 -15.26 12.84 4.89
N ARG A 334 -14.65 11.66 4.65
CA ARG A 334 -14.64 10.57 5.64
C ARG A 334 -13.88 10.93 6.92
N ILE A 335 -12.78 11.65 6.78
CA ILE A 335 -11.94 12.10 7.91
C ILE A 335 -12.62 13.23 8.69
N ASN A 336 -13.46 14.05 8.07
CA ASN A 336 -14.12 15.17 8.76
C ASN A 336 -15.53 14.85 9.25
N ARG A 337 -16.06 13.64 8.99
CA ARG A 337 -17.31 13.18 9.59
C ARG A 337 -17.12 13.08 11.11
N ALA A 338 -17.91 13.88 11.83
CA ALA A 338 -18.01 13.90 13.28
C ALA A 338 -18.61 12.59 13.80
#